data_AF-A0A7C3LTB4-F1
#
_entry.id   AF-A0A7C3LTB4-F1
#
_cell.length_a   1.000
_cell.length_b   1.000
_cell.length_c   1.000
_cell.angle_alpha   90.00
_cell.angle_beta   90.00
_cell.angle_gamma   90.00
#
_symmetry.space_group_name_H-M   'P 1'
#
loop_
_entity.id
_entity.type
_entity.pdbx_description
1 polymer ?
#
loop_
_entity_poly.entity_id
_entity_poly.type
_entity_poly.pdbx_seq_one_letter_code
_entity_poly.pdbx_strand_id
1 'polypeptide(L)'
;MPQYSRIELDNFDSLKQSNNQAYLNLDEVSRLHSHNQDILRSFANSRGFRIVFVTPEPIYAKPDEIRYYKFQRREDNRFEAISLNHIGMP
;
A
#
# COMPACT_ATOMS: atom_id res chain seq x y z
N MET A 1 7.94 -6.47 19.34
CA MET A 1 6.50 -6.46 18.98
C MET A 1 6.41 -6.15 17.50
N PRO A 2 5.69 -6.93 16.67
CA PRO A 2 5.65 -6.66 15.25
C PRO A 2 4.87 -5.37 14.97
N GLN A 3 5.48 -4.47 14.21
CA GLN A 3 4.88 -3.22 13.75
C GLN A 3 4.20 -3.50 12.41
N TYR A 4 2.86 -3.43 12.37
CA TYR A 4 2.09 -3.62 11.15
C TYR A 4 2.16 -2.37 10.29
N SER A 5 2.51 -2.47 9.00
CA SER A 5 2.10 -1.45 8.03
C SER A 5 2.37 -1.78 6.57
N ARG A 6 1.34 -1.67 5.75
CA ARG A 6 1.42 -1.13 4.38
C ARG A 6 0.02 -0.65 3.99
N ILE A 7 -0.08 0.51 3.34
CA ILE A 7 -1.30 1.02 2.71
C ILE A 7 -0.89 1.51 1.32
N GLU A 8 -1.43 0.91 0.26
CA GLU A 8 -1.29 1.41 -1.10
C GLU A 8 -2.47 2.34 -1.40
N LEU A 9 -2.21 3.65 -1.40
CA LEU A 9 -3.19 4.65 -1.83
C LEU A 9 -2.72 5.25 -3.14
N ASP A 10 -3.32 4.80 -4.24
CA ASP A 10 -3.23 5.53 -5.49
C ASP A 10 -3.96 6.88 -5.35
N ASN A 11 -3.22 7.97 -5.57
CA ASN A 11 -3.64 9.37 -5.69
C ASN A 11 -4.75 9.85 -4.75
N PHE A 12 -4.35 10.42 -3.60
CA PHE A 12 -5.25 11.16 -2.70
C PHE A 12 -5.96 12.35 -3.40
N ASP A 13 -5.35 12.94 -4.43
CA ASP A 13 -5.95 14.06 -5.17
C ASP A 13 -7.14 13.64 -6.05
N SER A 14 -7.28 12.35 -6.38
CA SER A 14 -8.43 11.82 -7.12
C SER A 14 -9.65 11.51 -6.25
N LEU A 15 -9.53 11.58 -4.92
CA LEU A 15 -10.66 11.36 -3.99
C LEU A 15 -11.75 12.43 -4.08
N LYS A 16 -11.51 13.54 -4.79
CA LYS A 16 -12.52 14.57 -5.03
C LYS A 16 -13.42 14.29 -6.24
N GLN A 17 -13.16 13.24 -7.04
CA GLN A 17 -13.96 12.94 -8.24
C GLN A 17 -14.08 11.43 -8.55
N SER A 18 -14.53 10.59 -7.63
CA SER A 18 -15.29 9.39 -8.02
C SER A 18 -16.10 8.83 -6.84
N ASN A 19 -17.42 8.72 -7.03
CA ASN A 19 -18.34 8.23 -6.01
C ASN A 19 -18.32 6.69 -5.81
N ASN A 20 -17.26 5.95 -6.20
CA ASN A 20 -17.22 4.49 -5.99
C ASN A 20 -15.85 3.80 -6.21
N GLN A 21 -14.73 4.38 -5.74
CA GLN A 21 -13.45 3.65 -5.76
C GLN A 21 -13.45 2.56 -4.65
N ALA A 22 -13.44 1.29 -5.03
CA ALA A 22 -13.35 0.18 -4.09
C ALA A 22 -11.88 -0.19 -3.79
N TYR A 23 -11.59 -0.51 -2.53
CA TYR A 23 -10.27 -0.91 -2.06
C TYR A 23 -10.29 -2.35 -1.55
N LEU A 24 -9.25 -3.12 -1.88
CA LEU A 24 -9.01 -4.46 -1.34
C LEU A 24 -7.82 -4.42 -0.39
N ASN A 25 -8.09 -4.54 0.92
CA ASN A 25 -7.06 -4.58 1.95
C ASN A 25 -6.69 -6.03 2.26
N LEU A 26 -5.40 -6.34 2.19
CA LEU A 26 -4.87 -7.69 2.43
C LEU A 26 -3.79 -7.62 3.51
N ASP A 27 -4.10 -8.23 4.64
CA ASP A 27 -3.18 -8.34 5.76
C ASP A 27 -2.21 -9.52 5.60
N GLU A 28 -1.01 -9.39 6.17
CA GLU A 28 0.06 -10.38 6.14
C GLU A 28 0.42 -10.88 4.72
N VAL A 29 0.55 -9.95 3.76
CA VAL A 29 0.85 -10.29 2.36
C VAL A 29 2.20 -11.02 2.19
N SER A 30 3.10 -10.92 3.17
CA SER A 30 4.39 -11.61 3.22
C SER A 30 4.26 -13.13 3.05
N ARG A 31 3.09 -13.70 3.38
CA ARG A 31 2.78 -15.12 3.18
C ARG A 31 2.60 -15.52 1.72
N LEU A 32 2.39 -14.56 0.83
CA LEU A 32 2.30 -14.77 -0.62
C LEU A 32 3.66 -14.52 -1.27
N HIS A 33 4.11 -15.42 -2.13
CA HIS A 33 5.27 -15.15 -3.00
C HIS A 33 5.04 -13.90 -3.85
N SER A 34 6.11 -13.14 -4.12
CA SER A 34 6.06 -11.88 -4.87
C SER A 34 5.34 -12.00 -6.22
N HIS A 35 5.54 -13.11 -6.94
CA HIS A 35 4.83 -13.39 -8.19
C HIS A 35 3.29 -13.41 -8.01
N ASN A 36 2.81 -14.02 -6.93
CA ASN A 36 1.37 -14.11 -6.65
C ASN A 36 0.80 -12.77 -6.17
N GLN A 37 1.60 -11.94 -5.48
CA GLN A 37 1.22 -10.58 -5.14
C GLN A 37 1.00 -9.74 -6.42
N ASP A 38 1.90 -9.89 -7.39
CA ASP A 38 1.80 -9.22 -8.68
C ASP A 38 0.56 -9.64 -9.48
N ILE A 39 0.26 -10.95 -9.51
CA ILE A 39 -0.96 -11.49 -10.14
C ILE A 39 -2.21 -10.92 -9.46
N LEU A 40 -2.27 -10.95 -8.14
CA LEU A 40 -3.42 -10.48 -7.37
C LEU A 40 -3.67 -8.99 -7.56
N ARG A 41 -2.61 -8.17 -7.53
CA ARG A 41 -2.69 -6.75 -7.84
C ARG A 41 -3.21 -6.51 -9.26
N SER A 42 -2.65 -7.20 -10.24
CA SER A 42 -3.06 -7.05 -11.65
C SER A 42 -4.53 -7.41 -11.85
N PHE A 43 -4.96 -8.50 -11.21
CA PHE A 43 -6.35 -8.93 -11.24
C PHE A 43 -7.28 -7.91 -10.57
N ALA A 44 -6.98 -7.46 -9.35
CA ALA A 44 -7.80 -6.48 -8.63
C ALA A 44 -7.93 -5.16 -9.41
N ASN A 45 -6.81 -4.65 -9.93
CA ASN A 45 -6.77 -3.44 -10.76
C ASN A 45 -7.63 -3.59 -12.02
N SER A 46 -7.59 -4.77 -12.68
CA SER A 46 -8.42 -5.05 -13.87
C SER A 46 -9.93 -5.04 -13.58
N ARG A 47 -10.32 -5.17 -12.31
CA ARG A 47 -11.72 -5.13 -11.84
C ARG A 47 -12.10 -3.79 -11.23
N GLY A 48 -11.24 -2.78 -11.33
CA GLY A 48 -11.48 -1.43 -10.80
C GLY A 48 -11.21 -1.27 -9.30
N PHE A 49 -10.65 -2.29 -8.64
CA PHE A 49 -10.21 -2.16 -7.26
C PHE A 49 -8.83 -1.53 -7.21
N ARG A 50 -8.58 -0.69 -6.21
CA ARG A 50 -7.22 -0.42 -5.73
C ARG A 50 -6.89 -1.46 -4.66
N ILE A 51 -5.65 -1.91 -4.61
CA ILE A 51 -5.23 -2.87 -3.60
C ILE A 51 -4.42 -2.15 -2.53
N VAL A 52 -4.46 -2.67 -1.31
CA VAL A 52 -3.67 -2.26 -0.15
C VAL A 52 -3.11 -3.53 0.44
N PHE A 53 -1.82 -3.74 0.26
CA PHE A 53 -1.12 -4.80 0.97
C PHE A 53 -0.67 -4.29 2.34
N VAL A 54 -0.69 -5.12 3.39
CA VAL A 54 -0.16 -4.82 4.73
C VAL A 54 0.86 -5.92 5.08
N THR A 55 2.05 -5.55 5.58
CA THR A 55 3.05 -6.52 6.06
C THR A 55 4.00 -5.87 7.07
N PRO A 56 4.48 -6.59 8.10
CA PRO A 56 5.49 -6.06 9.03
C PRO A 56 6.87 -5.88 8.39
N GLU A 57 7.20 -6.68 7.37
CA GLU A 57 8.47 -6.61 6.63
C GLU A 57 8.18 -6.49 5.12
N PRO A 58 8.06 -5.26 4.59
CA PRO A 58 7.83 -5.07 3.17
C PRO A 58 9.10 -5.32 2.36
N ILE A 59 8.99 -6.14 1.32
CA ILE A 59 10.02 -6.27 0.29
C ILE A 59 9.77 -5.17 -0.75
N TYR A 60 10.71 -4.24 -0.91
CA TYR A 60 10.65 -3.17 -1.91
C TYR A 60 10.92 -3.74 -3.30
N ALA A 61 9.89 -4.23 -3.97
CA ALA A 61 10.05 -4.86 -5.28
C ALA A 61 10.01 -3.85 -6.43
N LYS A 62 9.19 -2.79 -6.31
CA LYS A 62 8.92 -1.82 -7.40
C LYS A 62 8.71 -0.40 -6.86
N PRO A 63 9.79 0.33 -6.50
CA PRO A 63 9.71 1.65 -5.89
C PRO A 63 9.17 2.75 -6.82
N ASP A 64 9.20 2.56 -8.14
CA ASP A 64 8.69 3.55 -9.09
C ASP A 64 7.19 3.37 -9.43
N GLU A 65 6.63 2.21 -9.09
CA GLU A 65 5.24 1.84 -9.41
C GLU A 65 4.32 1.84 -8.18
N ILE A 66 4.87 1.60 -6.98
CA ILE A 66 4.09 1.35 -5.77
C ILE A 66 4.47 2.37 -4.72
N ARG A 67 3.49 2.97 -4.04
CA ARG A 67 3.75 3.83 -2.87
C ARG A 67 3.98 2.98 -1.63
N TYR A 68 5.08 3.24 -0.93
CA TYR A 68 5.44 2.55 0.31
C TYR A 68 5.30 3.51 1.48
N TYR A 69 4.60 3.06 2.52
CA TYR A 69 4.44 3.78 3.77
C TYR A 69 4.88 2.90 4.93
N LYS A 70 5.68 3.47 5.84
CA LYS A 70 5.98 2.87 7.14
C LYS A 70 5.14 3.56 8.19
N PHE A 71 4.42 2.79 9.00
CA PHE A 71 3.73 3.32 10.15
C PHE A 71 4.53 2.97 11.39
N GLN A 72 4.80 3.98 12.21
CA GLN A 72 5.51 3.78 13.47
C GLN A 72 4.82 4.54 14.59
N ARG A 73 4.91 3.97 15.79
CA ARG A 73 4.49 4.64 17.01
C ARG A 73 5.65 5.52 17.48
N ARG A 74 5.35 6.80 17.69
CA ARG A 74 6.28 7.78 18.26
C ARG A 74 6.42 7.59 19.76
N GLU A 75 7.43 8.22 20.36
CA GLU A 75 7.65 8.23 21.81
C GLU A 75 6.46 8.83 22.58
N ASP A 76 5.75 9.78 21.97
CA ASP A 76 4.54 10.42 22.53
C ASP A 76 3.25 9.60 22.34
N ASN A 77 3.37 8.33 21.95
CA ASN A 77 2.29 7.40 21.66
C ASN A 77 1.38 7.76 20.48
N ARG A 78 1.71 8.78 19.68
CA ARG A 78 1.00 9.04 18.43
C ARG A 78 1.53 8.13 17.32
N PHE A 79 0.66 7.86 16.34
CA PHE A 79 1.04 7.15 15.12
C PHE A 79 1.43 8.16 14.04
N GLU A 80 2.49 7.86 13.31
CA GLU A 80 2.87 8.59 12.11
C GLU A 80 3.05 7.65 10.93
N ALA A 81 2.71 8.14 9.74
CA ALA A 81 2.95 7.47 8.47
C ALA A 81 4.07 8.19 7.73
N ILE A 82 5.10 7.46 7.34
CA ILE A 82 6.27 7.98 6.64
C ILE A 82 6.25 7.40 5.22
N SER A 83 6.22 8.26 4.20
CA SER A 83 6.40 7.85 2.80
C SER A 83 7.86 7.44 2.59
N LEU A 84 8.10 6.24 2.07
CA LEU A 84 9.43 5.67 1.92
C LEU A 84 10.01 5.85 0.51
N ASN A 85 9.14 6.21 -0.43
CA ASN A 85 9.50 6.59 -1.78
C ASN A 85 8.67 7.80 -2.22
N HIS A 86 9.24 8.58 -3.14
CA HIS A 86 8.56 9.69 -3.79
C HIS A 86 8.33 9.30 -5.23
N ILE A 87 7.09 8.91 -5.56
CA ILE A 87 6.71 8.74 -6.97
C ILE A 87 6.52 10.16 -7.50
N GLY A 88 7.52 10.66 -8.22
CA GLY A 88 7.41 11.94 -8.92
C GLY A 88 6.19 11.89 -9.84
N MET A 89 5.27 12.84 -9.68
CA MET A 89 4.35 13.15 -10.77
C MET A 89 5.18 13.76 -11.90
N PRO A 90 4.89 13.46 -13.18
CA PRO A 90 5.36 14.28 -14.28
C PRO A 90 4.92 15.74 -14.12
#